data_AF-A0A9X2B5L5-F1
#
_entry.id   AF-A0A9X2B5L5-F1
#
_cell.length_a   1.000
_cell.length_b   1.000
_cell.length_c   1.000
_cell.angle_alpha   90.00
_cell.angle_beta   90.00
_cell.angle_gamma   90.00
#
_symmetry.space_group_name_H-M   'P 1'
#
loop_
_entity.id
_entity.type
_entity.pdbx_description
1 polymer ?
#
loop_
_entity_poly.entity_id
_entity_poly.type
_entity_poly.pdbx_seq_one_letter_code
_entity_poly.pdbx_strand_id
1 'polypeptide(L)'
;MGQEQQKRQQKQILLAYVMMFLSVFTFVSIIFAYLLAMRLTHTEDIEVWLNSHALWIVRTLLIFICIALFAALWFIPLYFFIWDQHIWVTACTIAGVIFTIVAWLYLLNAWLKGLIKFFQRKSVY
;
A
#
# COMPACT_ATOMS: atom_id res chain seq x y z
N MET A 1 27.00 10.39 15.46
CA MET A 1 25.86 9.45 15.39
C MET A 1 25.45 9.33 13.94
N GLY A 2 25.65 8.26 13.18
CA GLY A 2 26.44 7.04 13.32
C GLY A 2 26.09 6.25 12.06
N GLN A 3 26.94 6.23 11.03
CA GLN A 3 26.60 5.70 9.68
C GLN A 3 25.93 4.30 9.69
N GLU A 4 26.17 3.50 10.74
CA GLU A 4 25.49 2.24 10.99
C GLU A 4 23.97 2.37 11.23
N GLN A 5 23.54 3.36 12.01
CA GLN A 5 22.13 3.63 12.31
C GLN A 5 21.39 4.05 11.04
N GLN A 6 22.02 4.88 10.21
CA GLN A 6 21.49 5.28 8.89
C GLN A 6 21.35 4.06 7.95
N LYS A 7 22.37 3.19 7.88
CA LYS A 7 22.30 1.94 7.10
C LYS A 7 21.20 1.01 7.59
N ARG A 8 20.96 0.94 8.91
CA ARG A 8 19.85 0.16 9.49
C ARG A 8 18.49 0.72 9.07
N GLN A 9 18.30 2.04 9.14
CA GLN A 9 17.04 2.70 8.72
C GLN A 9 16.78 2.53 7.22
N GLN A 10 17.82 2.61 6.37
CA GLN A 10 17.69 2.32 4.93
C GLN A 10 17.25 0.89 4.65
N LYS A 11 17.83 -0.10 5.35
CA LYS A 11 17.41 -1.50 5.24
C LYS A 11 15.96 -1.70 5.69
N GLN A 12 15.53 -0.99 6.73
CA GLN A 12 14.15 -1.05 7.20
C GLN A 12 13.16 -0.47 6.18
N ILE A 13 13.47 0.64 5.51
CA ILE A 13 12.62 1.17 4.43
C ILE A 13 12.63 0.29 3.19
N LEU A 14 13.78 -0.27 2.83
CA LEU A 14 13.83 -1.24 1.74
C LEU A 14 12.93 -2.45 2.06
N LEU A 15 13.00 -2.95 3.30
CA LEU A 15 12.12 -4.02 3.77
C LEU A 15 10.65 -3.59 3.76
N ALA A 16 10.33 -2.34 4.12
CA ALA A 16 8.98 -1.79 4.04
C ALA A 16 8.48 -1.74 2.58
N TYR A 17 9.33 -1.38 1.62
CA TYR A 17 9.00 -1.45 0.19
C TYR A 17 8.79 -2.88 -0.30
N VAL A 18 9.59 -3.85 0.17
CA VAL A 18 9.38 -5.27 -0.15
C VAL A 18 8.05 -5.76 0.42
N MET A 19 7.72 -5.39 1.67
CA MET A 19 6.44 -5.75 2.30
C MET A 19 5.25 -5.05 1.62
N MET A 20 5.43 -3.80 1.18
CA MET A 20 4.42 -3.08 0.40
C MET A 20 4.18 -3.75 -0.96
N PHE A 21 5.21 -4.30 -1.61
CA PHE A 21 5.00 -5.12 -2.80
C PHE A 21 4.25 -6.42 -2.48
N LEU A 22 4.67 -7.10 -1.41
CA LEU A 22 4.07 -8.37 -0.98
C LEU A 22 2.60 -8.21 -0.55
N SER A 23 2.20 -7.00 -0.17
CA SER A 23 0.82 -6.66 0.15
C SER A 23 -0.15 -6.72 -1.02
N VAL A 24 0.36 -6.77 -2.26
CA VAL A 24 -0.45 -7.07 -3.45
C VAL A 24 -1.07 -8.47 -3.32
N PHE A 25 -0.35 -9.42 -2.71
CA PHE A 25 -0.77 -10.82 -2.62
C PHE A 25 -1.43 -11.19 -1.30
N THR A 26 -1.10 -10.50 -0.20
CA THR A 26 -1.59 -10.88 1.14
C THR A 26 -1.98 -9.70 2.00
N PHE A 27 -3.11 -9.85 2.72
CA PHE A 27 -3.55 -8.87 3.72
C PHE A 27 -2.56 -8.73 4.88
N VAL A 28 -1.88 -9.82 5.27
CA VAL A 28 -0.91 -9.82 6.37
C VAL A 28 0.25 -8.87 6.06
N SER A 29 0.75 -8.85 4.82
CA SER A 29 1.82 -7.94 4.42
C SER A 29 1.43 -6.46 4.48
N ILE A 30 0.14 -6.10 4.32
CA ILE A 30 -0.34 -4.71 4.51
C ILE A 30 -0.04 -4.25 5.94
N ILE A 31 -0.39 -5.07 6.93
CA ILE A 31 -0.24 -4.74 8.36
C ILE A 31 1.24 -4.58 8.69
N PHE A 32 2.09 -5.52 8.24
CA PHE A 32 3.54 -5.44 8.47
C PHE A 32 4.16 -4.22 7.81
N ALA A 33 3.81 -3.92 6.56
CA ALA A 33 4.32 -2.74 5.86
C ALA A 33 3.92 -1.44 6.56
N TYR A 34 2.67 -1.34 7.01
CA TYR A 34 2.14 -0.19 7.73
C TYR A 34 2.84 0.02 9.07
N LEU A 35 2.94 -1.02 9.90
CA LEU A 35 3.60 -0.94 11.21
C LEU A 35 5.08 -0.57 11.08
N LEU A 36 5.78 -1.14 10.10
CA LEU A 36 7.19 -0.86 9.87
C LEU A 36 7.40 0.59 9.44
N ALA A 37 6.57 1.11 8.53
CA ALA A 37 6.66 2.49 8.07
C ALA A 37 6.29 3.49 9.17
N MET A 38 5.24 3.21 9.95
CA MET A 38 4.80 4.06 11.05
C MET A 38 5.83 4.14 12.18
N ARG A 39 6.48 3.02 12.51
CA ARG A 39 7.57 3.00 13.50
C ARG A 39 8.74 3.90 13.09
N LEU A 40 9.05 3.96 11.79
CA LEU A 40 10.13 4.81 11.28
C LEU A 40 9.77 6.29 11.29
N THR A 41 8.51 6.67 11.04
CA THR A 41 8.08 8.08 11.11
C THR A 41 8.15 8.68 12.52
N HIS A 42 8.11 7.85 13.56
CA HIS A 42 8.15 8.30 14.96
C HIS A 42 9.57 8.32 15.56
N THR A 43 10.59 7.99 14.77
CA THR A 43 11.99 8.05 15.22
C THR A 43 12.52 9.46 14.97
N GLU A 44 12.91 10.17 16.04
CA GLU A 44 13.34 11.58 15.98
C GLU A 44 14.66 11.78 15.20
N ASP A 45 15.56 10.80 15.22
CA ASP A 45 16.85 10.82 14.51
C ASP A 45 16.79 10.13 13.14
N ILE A 46 15.91 10.59 12.24
CA ILE A 46 15.82 10.05 10.87
C ILE A 46 16.08 11.15 9.83
N GLU A 47 16.82 10.82 8.77
CA GLU A 47 17.08 11.76 7.68
C GLU A 47 15.78 12.13 6.96
N VAL A 48 15.63 13.41 6.59
CA VAL A 48 14.38 13.96 6.03
C VAL A 48 13.92 13.21 4.77
N TRP A 49 14.84 12.85 3.87
CA TRP A 49 14.50 12.08 2.66
C TRP A 49 14.00 10.68 3.01
N LEU A 50 14.54 10.08 4.06
CA LEU A 50 14.18 8.75 4.53
C LEU A 50 12.82 8.76 5.24
N ASN A 51 12.55 9.80 6.03
CA ASN A 51 11.22 10.08 6.59
C ASN A 51 10.15 10.24 5.48
N SER A 52 10.52 10.91 4.37
CA SER A 52 9.63 11.12 3.23
C SER A 52 9.16 9.80 2.61
N HIS A 53 10.03 8.78 2.55
CA HIS A 53 9.68 7.44 2.08
C HIS A 53 8.74 6.73 3.05
N ALA A 54 8.98 6.83 4.36
CA ALA A 54 8.12 6.24 5.36
C ALA A 54 6.69 6.83 5.30
N LEU A 55 6.56 8.15 5.22
CA LEU A 55 5.28 8.84 5.03
C LEU A 55 4.60 8.47 3.70
N TRP A 56 5.37 8.33 2.62
CA TRP A 56 4.85 7.88 1.33
C TRP A 56 4.22 6.50 1.41
N ILE A 57 4.90 5.54 2.06
CA ILE A 57 4.40 4.17 2.23
C ILE A 57 3.11 4.18 3.07
N VAL A 58 3.11 4.88 4.21
CA VAL A 58 1.92 5.01 5.09
C VAL A 58 0.72 5.58 4.31
N ARG A 59 0.91 6.71 3.62
CA ARG A 59 -0.14 7.35 2.84
C ARG A 59 -0.67 6.44 1.74
N THR A 60 0.24 5.77 1.02
CA THR A 60 -0.15 4.90 -0.09
C THR A 60 -0.96 3.70 0.40
N LEU A 61 -0.53 3.06 1.48
CA LEU A 61 -1.26 1.94 2.08
C LEU A 61 -2.64 2.38 2.59
N LEU A 62 -2.73 3.56 3.21
CA LEU A 62 -4.01 4.09 3.69
C LEU A 62 -4.99 4.34 2.53
N ILE A 63 -4.53 4.96 1.44
CA ILE A 63 -5.37 5.16 0.25
C ILE A 63 -5.76 3.82 -0.38
N PHE A 64 -4.84 2.87 -0.45
CA PHE A 64 -5.14 1.52 -0.95
C PHE A 64 -6.22 0.83 -0.12
N ILE A 65 -6.14 0.90 1.22
CA ILE A 65 -7.16 0.35 2.13
C ILE A 65 -8.52 1.02 1.88
N CYS A 66 -8.57 2.34 1.72
CA CYS A 66 -9.83 3.04 1.43
C CYS A 66 -10.47 2.56 0.12
N ILE A 67 -9.67 2.42 -0.94
CA ILE A 67 -10.18 1.95 -2.26
C ILE A 67 -10.58 0.47 -2.16
N ALA A 68 -9.81 -0.37 -1.47
CA ALA A 68 -10.09 -1.78 -1.29
C ALA A 68 -11.38 -2.01 -0.48
N LEU A 69 -11.60 -1.25 0.59
CA LEU A 69 -12.85 -1.27 1.34
C LEU A 69 -14.01 -0.84 0.44
N PHE A 70 -13.86 0.26 -0.29
CA PHE A 70 -14.88 0.71 -1.24
C PHE A 70 -15.21 -0.36 -2.28
N ALA A 71 -14.22 -1.06 -2.84
CA ALA A 71 -14.42 -2.18 -3.75
C ALA A 71 -15.16 -3.34 -3.08
N ALA A 72 -14.82 -3.67 -1.83
CA ALA A 72 -15.46 -4.75 -1.08
C ALA A 72 -16.96 -4.52 -0.85
N LEU A 73 -17.41 -3.26 -0.69
CA LEU A 73 -18.84 -2.93 -0.57
C LEU A 73 -19.65 -3.38 -1.78
N TRP A 74 -19.06 -3.34 -2.99
CA TRP A 74 -19.74 -3.76 -4.22
C TRP A 74 -19.95 -5.27 -4.32
N PHE A 75 -19.25 -6.07 -3.51
CA PHE A 75 -19.38 -7.52 -3.46
C PHE A 75 -20.41 -8.02 -2.43
N ILE A 76 -21.00 -7.14 -1.61
CA ILE A 76 -22.03 -7.50 -0.62
C ILE A 76 -23.20 -8.29 -1.25
N PRO A 77 -23.73 -7.94 -2.44
CA PRO A 77 -24.86 -8.66 -3.05
C PRO A 77 -24.59 -10.15 -3.34
N LEU A 78 -23.33 -10.55 -3.56
CA LEU A 78 -22.97 -11.95 -3.84
C LEU A 78 -23.22 -12.89 -2.65
N TYR A 79 -23.35 -12.35 -1.43
CA TYR A 79 -23.69 -13.17 -0.28
C TYR A 79 -25.15 -13.66 -0.32
N PHE A 80 -26.05 -12.88 -0.91
CA PHE A 80 -27.49 -13.14 -0.92
C PHE A 80 -27.98 -13.77 -2.23
N PHE A 81 -27.35 -13.43 -3.35
CA PHE A 81 -27.80 -13.82 -4.68
C PHE A 81 -26.67 -14.46 -5.47
N ILE A 82 -27.04 -15.41 -6.33
CA ILE A 82 -26.12 -15.96 -7.33
C ILE A 82 -25.82 -14.85 -8.36
N TRP A 83 -24.57 -14.79 -8.84
CA TRP A 83 -24.04 -13.66 -9.61
C TRP A 83 -24.83 -13.31 -10.90
N ASP A 84 -25.54 -14.29 -11.47
CA ASP A 84 -26.32 -14.17 -12.72
C ASP A 84 -27.84 -14.15 -12.48
N GLN A 85 -28.29 -14.14 -11.22
CA GLN A 85 -29.71 -14.22 -10.90
C GLN A 85 -30.45 -12.91 -11.25
N HIS A 86 -29.79 -11.77 -11.10
CA HIS A 86 -30.33 -10.45 -11.39
C HIS A 86 -29.27 -9.55 -12.02
N ILE A 87 -29.64 -8.82 -13.09
CA ILE A 87 -28.75 -7.91 -13.82
C ILE A 87 -28.04 -6.90 -12.90
N TRP A 88 -28.72 -6.40 -11.86
CA TRP A 88 -28.12 -5.45 -10.92
C TRP A 88 -27.02 -6.08 -10.06
N VAL A 89 -27.14 -7.37 -9.69
CA VAL A 89 -26.10 -8.10 -8.96
C VAL A 89 -24.87 -8.30 -9.84
N THR A 90 -25.07 -8.66 -11.11
CA THR A 90 -23.99 -8.77 -12.10
C THR A 90 -23.29 -7.42 -12.29
N ALA A 91 -24.05 -6.33 -12.43
CA ALA A 91 -23.50 -4.98 -12.57
C ALA A 91 -22.68 -4.56 -11.34
N CYS A 92 -23.17 -4.83 -10.13
CA CYS A 92 -22.41 -4.58 -8.89
C CYS A 92 -21.12 -5.40 -8.84
N THR A 93 -21.16 -6.67 -9.24
CA THR A 93 -19.97 -7.54 -9.29
C THR A 93 -18.92 -6.98 -10.25
N ILE A 94 -19.33 -6.57 -11.46
CA ILE A 94 -18.43 -5.98 -12.47
C ILE A 94 -17.81 -4.69 -11.94
N ALA A 95 -18.61 -3.82 -11.31
CA ALA A 95 -18.11 -2.59 -10.69
C ALA A 95 -17.08 -2.89 -9.59
N GLY A 96 -17.36 -3.85 -8.71
CA GLY A 96 -16.43 -4.28 -7.66
C GLY A 96 -15.11 -4.80 -8.22
N VAL A 97 -15.15 -5.60 -9.30
CA VAL A 97 -13.95 -6.09 -9.98
C VAL A 97 -13.13 -4.93 -10.57
N ILE A 98 -13.77 -3.97 -11.23
CA ILE A 98 -13.09 -2.78 -11.78
C ILE A 98 -12.39 -2.01 -10.67
N PHE A 99 -13.08 -1.71 -9.55
CA PHE A 99 -12.47 -1.00 -8.43
C PHE A 99 -11.33 -1.78 -7.78
N THR A 100 -11.41 -3.11 -7.73
CA THR A 100 -10.33 -3.98 -7.24
C THR A 100 -9.10 -3.88 -8.12
N ILE A 101 -9.26 -3.92 -9.45
CA ILE A 101 -8.16 -3.75 -10.41
C ILE A 101 -7.54 -2.36 -10.26
N VAL A 102 -8.36 -1.32 -10.12
CA VAL A 102 -7.89 0.07 -9.89
C VAL A 102 -7.07 0.16 -8.59
N ALA A 103 -7.52 -0.46 -7.50
CA ALA A 103 -6.77 -0.49 -6.24
C ALA A 103 -5.39 -1.12 -6.41
N TRP A 104 -5.32 -2.26 -7.11
CA TRP A 104 -4.07 -2.95 -7.40
C TRP A 104 -3.12 -2.14 -8.28
N LEU A 105 -3.63 -1.57 -9.37
CA LEU A 105 -2.84 -0.72 -10.27
C LEU A 105 -2.31 0.53 -9.54
N TYR A 106 -3.14 1.13 -8.67
CA TYR A 106 -2.72 2.24 -7.83
C TYR A 106 -1.54 1.86 -6.93
N LEU A 107 -1.65 0.74 -6.21
CA LEU A 107 -0.61 0.26 -5.30
C LEU A 107 0.70 -0.04 -6.04
N LEU A 108 0.63 -0.73 -7.18
CA LEU A 108 1.80 -1.06 -8.02
C LEU A 108 2.48 0.20 -8.57
N ASN A 109 1.69 1.15 -9.08
CA ASN A 109 2.23 2.41 -9.59
C ASN A 109 2.93 3.23 -8.50
N ALA A 110 2.29 3.36 -7.34
CA ALA A 110 2.85 4.10 -6.21
C ALA A 110 4.08 3.42 -5.60
N TRP A 111 4.10 2.07 -5.60
CA TRP A 111 5.28 1.28 -5.23
C TRP A 111 6.45 1.53 -6.17
N LEU A 112 6.24 1.40 -7.49
CA LEU A 112 7.28 1.59 -8.50
C LEU A 112 7.87 3.01 -8.42
N LYS A 113 7.01 4.03 -8.32
CA LYS A 113 7.43 5.43 -8.17
C LYS A 113 8.26 5.66 -6.90
N GLY A 114 7.83 5.08 -5.78
CA GLY A 114 8.54 5.19 -4.51
C GLY A 114 9.91 4.50 -4.55
N LEU A 115 9.96 3.30 -5.12
CA LEU A 115 11.18 2.48 -5.25
C LEU A 115 12.22 3.15 -6.15
N ILE A 116 11.81 3.69 -7.30
CA ILE A 116 12.72 4.41 -8.22
C ILE A 116 13.36 5.61 -7.50
N LYS A 117 12.56 6.42 -6.80
CA LYS A 117 13.09 7.58 -6.05
C LYS A 117 14.00 7.17 -4.89
N PHE A 118 13.71 6.03 -4.26
CA PHE A 118 14.54 5.48 -3.18
C PHE A 118 15.94 5.11 -3.69
N PHE A 119 16.03 4.45 -4.85
CA PHE A 119 17.32 4.14 -5.48
C PHE A 119 18.10 5.39 -5.88
N GLN A 120 17.40 6.47 -6.23
CA GLN A 120 18.03 7.77 -6.54
C GLN A 120 18.44 8.56 -5.28
N ARG A 121 18.16 8.05 -4.06
CA ARG A 121 18.35 8.74 -2.78
C ARG A 121 17.68 10.12 -2.75
N LYS A 122 16.54 10.26 -3.44
CA LYS A 122 15.76 11.50 -3.52
C LYS A 122 14.50 11.39 -2.68
N SER A 123 14.05 12.53 -2.16
CA SER A 123 12.74 12.61 -1.49
C SER A 123 11.62 12.21 -2.44
N VAL A 124 10.60 11.54 -1.90
CA VAL A 124 9.43 11.14 -2.69
C VAL A 124 8.51 12.32 -2.98
N TYR A 125 8.51 13.31 -2.08
CA TYR A 125 7.88 14.62 -2.28
C TYR A 125 8.83 15.56 -3.01
#